data_AF-A0A7X9HSL3-F1
#
_entry.id   AF-A0A7X9HSL3-F1
#
_cell.length_a   1.000
_cell.length_b   1.000
_cell.length_c   1.000
_cell.angle_alpha   90.00
_cell.angle_beta   90.00
_cell.angle_gamma   90.00
#
_symmetry.space_group_name_H-M   'P 1'
#
loop_
_entity.id
_entity.type
_entity.pdbx_description
1 polymer ?
#
loop_
_entity_poly.entity_id
_entity_poly.type
_entity_poly.pdbx_seq_one_letter_code
_entity_poly.pdbx_strand_id
1 'polypeptide(L)'
;MKKLNKNNGSETGFTLIELLIVIVIIGILAGVLIAVVNPYRQQNRARNATIKASLTKVAFGINTARASLGRLPSSSELAVELDNVTPNADCTGADELDCRFTLSGTSLPSTCDAGLIAGDTETGSKCSMAISTTNAGSLVNGAFRITAKQFKINPADVGAVFVFDSTRGLWSCPSDVNYSTVDLASSCTEVTE
;
A
#
# COMPACT_ATOMS: atom_id res chain seq x y z
N MET A 1 20.55 -73.26 -8.58
CA MET A 1 21.38 -72.17 -9.14
C MET A 1 20.46 -71.05 -9.62
N LYS A 2 20.55 -69.85 -9.03
CA LYS A 2 19.63 -68.72 -9.29
C LYS A 2 20.28 -67.80 -10.32
N LYS A 3 19.72 -67.71 -11.53
CA LYS A 3 20.20 -66.80 -12.59
C LYS A 3 19.92 -65.35 -12.18
N LEU A 4 20.95 -64.51 -12.17
CA LEU A 4 20.85 -63.07 -11.99
C LEU A 4 20.48 -62.43 -13.34
N ASN A 5 19.26 -61.89 -13.41
CA ASN A 5 18.78 -61.14 -14.58
C ASN A 5 19.45 -59.75 -14.57
N LYS A 6 20.34 -59.49 -15.54
CA LYS A 6 21.05 -58.23 -15.68
C LYS A 6 20.20 -57.27 -16.52
N ASN A 7 19.47 -56.39 -15.85
CA ASN A 7 18.80 -55.26 -16.49
C ASN A 7 19.87 -54.26 -16.94
N ASN A 8 20.17 -54.22 -18.24
CA ASN A 8 21.00 -53.18 -18.86
C ASN A 8 20.16 -51.90 -18.98
N GLY A 9 20.13 -51.08 -17.93
CA GLY A 9 19.70 -49.69 -18.04
C GLY A 9 20.74 -48.94 -18.85
N SER A 10 20.36 -48.44 -20.02
CA SER A 10 21.22 -47.58 -20.84
C SER A 10 21.38 -46.22 -20.17
N GLU A 11 22.48 -46.00 -19.46
CA GLU A 11 22.86 -44.68 -18.99
C GLU A 11 23.34 -43.82 -20.17
N THR A 12 22.45 -42.99 -20.68
CA THR A 12 22.76 -41.97 -21.68
C THR A 12 23.40 -40.77 -21.00
N GLY A 13 24.70 -40.57 -21.21
CA GLY A 13 25.42 -39.40 -20.70
C GLY A 13 25.09 -38.14 -21.52
N PHE A 14 24.92 -37.01 -20.82
CA PHE A 14 24.77 -35.69 -21.43
C PHE A 14 26.08 -35.27 -22.12
N THR A 15 25.99 -34.68 -23.31
CA THR A 15 27.18 -34.15 -23.99
C THR A 15 27.56 -32.78 -23.41
N LEU A 16 28.87 -32.50 -23.30
CA LEU A 16 29.35 -31.18 -22.86
C LEU A 16 28.86 -30.05 -23.77
N ILE A 17 28.70 -30.35 -25.06
CA ILE A 17 28.22 -29.38 -26.04
C ILE A 17 26.73 -29.05 -25.87
N GLU A 18 25.90 -30.02 -25.50
CA GLU A 18 24.50 -29.74 -25.15
C GLU A 18 24.40 -28.79 -23.97
N LEU A 19 25.19 -29.03 -22.93
CA LEU A 19 25.16 -28.17 -21.75
C LEU A 19 25.68 -26.76 -22.09
N LEU A 20 26.70 -26.65 -22.93
CA LEU A 20 27.25 -25.37 -23.39
C LEU A 20 26.23 -24.54 -24.18
N ILE A 21 25.51 -25.15 -25.12
CA ILE A 21 24.51 -24.43 -25.92
C ILE A 21 23.36 -23.95 -25.03
N VAL A 22 22.94 -24.76 -24.05
CA VAL A 22 21.85 -24.41 -23.14
C VAL A 22 22.19 -23.19 -22.29
N ILE A 23 23.39 -23.11 -21.72
CA ILE A 23 23.79 -21.92 -20.93
C ILE A 23 23.90 -20.65 -21.79
N VAL A 24 24.30 -20.79 -23.06
CA VAL A 24 24.34 -19.67 -24.01
C VAL A 24 22.93 -19.17 -24.30
N ILE A 25 21.99 -20.07 -24.60
CA ILE A 25 20.59 -19.71 -24.86
C ILE A 25 19.95 -19.07 -23.61
N ILE A 26 20.15 -19.66 -22.42
CA ILE A 26 19.64 -19.10 -21.16
C ILE A 26 20.24 -17.70 -20.91
N GLY A 27 21.54 -17.51 -21.20
CA GLY A 27 22.20 -16.21 -21.06
C GLY A 27 21.60 -15.12 -21.95
N ILE A 28 21.33 -15.44 -23.22
CA ILE A 28 20.70 -14.49 -24.17
C ILE A 28 19.27 -14.16 -23.73
N LEU A 29 18.47 -15.18 -23.40
CA LEU A 29 17.09 -14.98 -22.97
C LEU A 29 17.02 -14.16 -21.66
N ALA A 30 17.87 -14.45 -20.69
CA ALA A 30 17.93 -13.70 -19.44
C ALA A 30 18.31 -12.22 -19.67
N GLY A 31 19.27 -11.95 -20.56
CA GLY A 31 19.68 -10.58 -20.91
C GLY A 31 18.55 -9.75 -21.51
N VAL A 32 17.79 -10.31 -22.46
CA VAL A 32 16.66 -9.62 -23.10
C VAL A 32 15.52 -9.37 -22.11
N LEU A 33 15.22 -10.33 -21.24
CA LEU A 33 14.11 -10.21 -20.27
C LEU A 33 14.32 -9.06 -19.27
N ILE A 34 15.54 -8.87 -18.77
CA ILE A 34 15.85 -7.77 -17.83
C ILE A 34 15.70 -6.41 -18.51
N ALA A 35 16.03 -6.31 -19.80
CA ALA A 35 15.91 -5.05 -20.54
C ALA A 35 14.43 -4.63 -20.76
N VAL A 36 13.52 -5.60 -20.90
CA VAL A 36 12.10 -5.34 -21.20
C VAL A 36 11.26 -5.21 -19.93
N VAL A 37 11.52 -6.03 -18.92
CA VAL A 37 10.79 -5.98 -17.65
C VAL A 37 11.45 -4.95 -16.74
N ASN A 38 10.75 -3.87 -16.42
CA ASN A 38 11.19 -2.96 -15.37
C ASN A 38 10.65 -3.45 -14.01
N PRO A 39 11.43 -4.22 -13.22
CA PRO A 39 10.95 -4.83 -11.98
C PRO A 39 10.53 -3.78 -10.95
N TYR A 40 11.12 -2.58 -11.00
CA TYR A 40 10.79 -1.48 -10.10
C TYR A 40 9.35 -0.99 -10.29
N ARG A 41 8.92 -0.81 -11.55
CA ARG A 41 7.54 -0.41 -11.86
C ARG A 41 6.54 -1.46 -11.37
N GLN A 42 6.86 -2.74 -11.58
CA GLN A 42 6.00 -3.83 -11.17
C GLN A 42 5.90 -3.94 -9.64
N GLN A 43 7.03 -3.79 -8.94
CA GLN A 43 7.05 -3.80 -7.47
C GLN A 43 6.26 -2.62 -6.88
N ASN A 44 6.41 -1.41 -7.43
CA ASN A 44 5.68 -0.24 -6.96
C ASN A 44 4.18 -0.34 -7.22
N ARG A 45 3.76 -0.92 -8.36
CA ARG A 45 2.35 -1.24 -8.61
C ARG A 45 1.79 -2.23 -7.60
N ALA A 46 2.53 -3.30 -7.28
CA ALA A 46 2.13 -4.27 -6.27
C ALA A 46 2.01 -3.61 -4.88
N ARG A 47 2.98 -2.77 -4.49
CA ARG A 47 2.92 -2.03 -3.22
C ARG A 47 1.73 -1.05 -3.17
N ASN A 48 1.45 -0.35 -4.26
CA ASN A 48 0.27 0.52 -4.35
C ASN A 48 -1.01 -0.29 -4.20
N ALA A 49 -1.12 -1.47 -4.84
CA ALA A 49 -2.27 -2.36 -4.64
C ALA A 49 -2.43 -2.80 -3.17
N THR A 50 -1.32 -3.12 -2.49
CA THR A 50 -1.33 -3.40 -1.05
C THR A 50 -1.82 -2.20 -0.24
N ILE A 51 -1.37 -0.98 -0.54
CA ILE A 51 -1.84 0.24 0.15
C ILE A 51 -3.34 0.43 -0.05
N LYS A 52 -3.84 0.34 -1.29
CA LYS A 52 -5.28 0.45 -1.58
C LYS A 52 -6.11 -0.55 -0.78
N ALA A 53 -5.71 -1.83 -0.81
CA ALA A 53 -6.39 -2.87 -0.05
C ALA A 53 -6.35 -2.61 1.46
N SER A 54 -5.24 -2.05 1.95
CA SER A 54 -5.08 -1.73 3.37
C SER A 54 -5.96 -0.56 3.79
N LEU A 55 -6.08 0.49 2.96
CA LEU A 55 -7.01 1.59 3.20
C LEU A 55 -8.46 1.11 3.28
N THR A 56 -8.90 0.26 2.35
CA THR A 56 -10.25 -0.30 2.36
C THR A 56 -10.49 -1.18 3.59
N LYS A 57 -9.50 -1.98 4.01
CA LYS A 57 -9.59 -2.79 5.24
C LYS A 57 -9.74 -1.94 6.50
N VAL A 58 -8.94 -0.87 6.63
CA VAL A 58 -9.04 0.04 7.78
C VAL A 58 -10.38 0.77 7.77
N ALA A 59 -10.83 1.26 6.62
CA ALA A 59 -12.14 1.89 6.49
C ALA A 59 -13.29 0.96 6.90
N PHE A 60 -13.22 -0.31 6.50
CA PHE A 60 -14.17 -1.33 6.94
C PHE A 60 -14.13 -1.56 8.46
N GLY A 61 -12.93 -1.64 9.04
CA GLY A 61 -12.74 -1.76 10.49
C GLY A 61 -13.36 -0.59 11.26
N ILE A 62 -13.14 0.64 10.79
CA ILE A 62 -13.72 1.85 11.40
C ILE A 62 -15.24 1.87 11.27
N ASN A 63 -15.79 1.46 10.12
CA ASN A 63 -17.24 1.35 9.97
C ASN A 63 -17.85 0.30 10.91
N THR A 64 -17.11 -0.79 11.17
CA THR A 64 -17.52 -1.81 12.14
C THR A 64 -17.47 -1.25 13.57
N ALA A 65 -16.39 -0.56 13.94
CA ALA A 65 -16.29 0.15 15.22
C ALA A 65 -17.41 1.18 15.38
N ARG A 66 -17.74 1.91 14.31
CA ARG A 66 -18.84 2.88 14.28
C ARG A 66 -20.18 2.22 14.55
N ALA A 67 -20.44 1.05 13.97
CA ALA A 67 -21.66 0.29 14.21
C ALA A 67 -21.79 -0.15 15.67
N SER A 68 -20.67 -0.52 16.31
CA SER A 68 -20.62 -0.92 17.73
C SER A 68 -20.79 0.25 18.69
N LEU A 69 -20.11 1.38 18.43
CA LEU A 69 -20.09 2.55 19.31
C LEU A 69 -21.27 3.53 19.05
N GLY A 70 -21.95 3.40 17.91
CA GLY A 70 -22.97 4.36 17.45
C GLY A 70 -22.38 5.70 16.96
N ARG A 71 -21.06 5.85 16.98
CA ARG A 71 -20.28 7.01 16.53
C ARG A 71 -18.92 6.55 16.02
N LEU A 72 -18.21 7.39 15.28
CA LEU A 72 -16.82 7.13 14.94
C LEU A 72 -15.99 6.94 16.22
N PRO A 73 -15.01 5.99 16.22
CA PRO A 73 -14.07 5.87 17.33
C PRO A 73 -13.29 7.17 17.47
N SER A 74 -13.00 7.59 18.69
CA SER A 74 -12.07 8.68 18.92
C SER A 74 -10.64 8.23 18.61
N SER A 75 -9.72 9.20 18.57
CA SER A 75 -8.29 8.95 18.41
C SER A 75 -7.72 7.93 19.43
N SER A 76 -8.24 7.93 20.67
CA SER A 76 -7.82 7.01 21.74
C SER A 76 -8.46 5.62 21.64
N GLU A 77 -9.65 5.51 21.04
CA GLU A 77 -10.35 4.24 20.84
C GLU A 77 -9.88 3.50 19.59
N LEU A 78 -9.29 4.22 18.62
CA LEU A 78 -8.89 3.66 17.33
C LEU A 78 -7.98 2.42 17.47
N ALA A 79 -7.00 2.47 18.37
CA ALA A 79 -6.08 1.35 18.59
C ALA A 79 -6.69 0.18 19.37
N VAL A 80 -7.76 0.44 20.13
CA VAL A 80 -8.50 -0.59 20.87
C VAL A 80 -9.41 -1.35 19.92
N GLU A 81 -10.06 -0.63 19.00
CA GLU A 81 -11.00 -1.21 18.04
C GLU A 81 -10.29 -1.87 16.84
N LEU A 82 -9.09 -1.41 16.48
CA LEU A 82 -8.32 -1.94 15.34
C LEU A 82 -6.90 -2.38 15.77
N ASP A 83 -6.75 -3.67 16.07
CA ASP A 83 -5.48 -4.27 16.55
C ASP A 83 -4.31 -4.19 15.54
N ASN A 84 -4.62 -4.13 14.23
CA ASN A 84 -3.61 -4.01 13.17
C ASN A 84 -3.14 -2.55 12.94
N VAL A 85 -3.75 -1.58 13.61
CA VAL A 85 -3.44 -0.15 13.50
C VAL A 85 -2.54 0.22 14.68
N THR A 86 -1.32 0.66 14.37
CA THR A 86 -0.42 1.23 15.38
C THR A 86 -0.44 2.75 15.23
N PRO A 87 -1.17 3.50 16.09
CA PRO A 87 -1.15 4.96 16.04
C PRO A 87 0.24 5.50 16.35
N ASN A 88 0.57 6.63 15.73
CA ASN A 88 1.73 7.44 16.08
C ASN A 88 1.37 8.36 17.27
N ALA A 89 2.37 9.03 17.84
CA ALA A 89 2.17 10.00 18.92
C ALA A 89 1.29 11.20 18.54
N ASP A 90 1.00 11.41 17.25
CA ASP A 90 0.26 12.55 16.70
C ASP A 90 -1.28 12.36 16.66
N CYS A 91 -1.82 11.47 17.49
CA CYS A 91 -3.25 11.35 17.69
C CYS A 91 -3.74 12.49 18.59
N THR A 92 -4.50 13.43 18.05
CA THR A 92 -4.94 14.62 18.80
C THR A 92 -6.43 14.50 19.18
N GLY A 93 -6.76 14.90 20.40
CA GLY A 93 -8.14 15.10 20.87
C GLY A 93 -8.91 13.82 21.25
N ALA A 94 -9.43 13.77 22.48
CA ALA A 94 -10.27 12.66 22.95
C ALA A 94 -11.66 12.60 22.28
N ASP A 95 -12.09 13.70 21.65
CA ASP A 95 -13.40 13.86 21.03
C ASP A 95 -13.34 14.02 19.50
N GLU A 96 -12.17 13.73 18.91
CA GLU A 96 -11.95 13.79 17.47
C GLU A 96 -11.30 12.50 16.96
N LEU A 97 -11.52 12.20 15.68
CA LEU A 97 -10.82 11.16 14.95
C LEU A 97 -9.84 11.84 13.99
N ASP A 98 -8.70 12.25 14.53
CA ASP A 98 -7.53 12.72 13.79
C ASP A 98 -6.29 12.01 14.33
N CYS A 99 -5.70 11.16 13.50
CA CYS A 99 -4.61 10.28 13.91
C CYS A 99 -3.72 9.93 12.73
N ARG A 100 -2.42 9.90 13.01
CA ARG A 100 -1.44 9.23 12.15
C ARG A 100 -1.23 7.82 12.64
N PHE A 101 -1.07 6.86 11.74
CA PHE A 101 -0.87 5.47 12.10
C PHE A 101 -0.08 4.69 11.06
N THR A 102 0.37 3.50 11.43
CA THR A 102 0.97 2.52 10.53
C THR A 102 0.22 1.20 10.60
N LEU A 103 0.33 0.41 9.54
CA LEU A 103 -0.30 -0.91 9.45
C LEU A 103 0.75 -1.99 9.32
N SER A 104 0.64 -3.02 10.16
CA SER A 104 1.48 -4.21 10.08
C SER A 104 1.38 -4.85 8.68
N GLY A 105 2.53 -5.11 8.07
CA GLY A 105 2.61 -5.73 6.75
C GLY A 105 2.40 -4.79 5.56
N THR A 106 2.19 -3.49 5.79
CA THR A 106 2.12 -2.49 4.70
C THR A 106 3.39 -1.65 4.68
N SER A 107 4.07 -1.62 3.54
CA SER A 107 5.19 -0.70 3.31
C SER A 107 4.70 0.55 2.62
N LEU A 108 5.06 1.71 3.17
CA LEU A 108 4.86 3.03 2.57
C LEU A 108 6.18 3.53 1.97
N PRO A 109 6.15 4.56 1.11
CA PRO A 109 7.36 5.23 0.65
C PRO A 109 8.23 5.70 1.83
N SER A 110 9.56 5.66 1.66
CA SER A 110 10.51 5.95 2.74
C SER A 110 10.51 7.40 3.21
N THR A 111 10.15 8.33 2.34
CA THR A 111 10.11 9.76 2.64
C THR A 111 8.77 10.37 2.25
N CYS A 112 8.19 11.08 3.19
CA CYS A 112 7.08 11.99 2.97
C CYS A 112 7.64 13.42 2.87
N ASP A 113 7.04 14.23 1.99
CA ASP A 113 7.32 15.67 1.96
C ASP A 113 6.39 16.32 2.99
N ALA A 114 6.80 17.45 3.59
CA ALA A 114 5.99 18.11 4.62
C ALA A 114 4.58 18.41 4.10
N GLY A 115 3.56 18.15 4.92
CA GLY A 115 2.16 18.46 4.63
C GLY A 115 1.44 17.49 3.69
N LEU A 116 2.09 16.40 3.24
CA LEU A 116 1.45 15.38 2.37
C LEU A 116 0.45 14.47 3.09
N ILE A 117 0.56 14.37 4.42
CA ILE A 117 -0.27 13.56 5.31
C ILE A 117 -0.43 14.37 6.60
N ALA A 118 -1.66 14.48 7.13
CA ALA A 118 -2.01 15.54 8.08
C ALA A 118 -1.05 15.50 9.28
N GLY A 119 -0.45 16.64 9.61
CA GLY A 119 0.49 16.76 10.73
C GLY A 119 1.96 16.44 10.44
N ASP A 120 2.38 16.16 9.19
CA ASP A 120 3.82 16.08 8.88
C ASP A 120 4.41 17.46 8.64
N THR A 121 5.13 18.01 9.61
CA THR A 121 5.78 19.32 9.48
C THR A 121 7.23 19.21 9.00
N GLU A 122 7.78 17.99 8.87
CA GLU A 122 9.20 17.77 8.60
C GLU A 122 9.44 17.08 7.25
N THR A 123 10.19 17.74 6.38
CA THR A 123 10.65 17.16 5.11
C THR A 123 11.56 15.96 5.40
N GLY A 124 11.22 14.78 4.87
CA GLY A 124 12.03 13.57 5.01
C GLY A 124 11.59 12.62 6.13
N SER A 125 10.49 12.91 6.82
CA SER A 125 9.83 11.99 7.75
C SER A 125 9.44 10.67 7.07
N LYS A 126 9.40 9.58 7.86
CA LYS A 126 8.84 8.31 7.41
C LYS A 126 7.35 8.48 7.14
N CYS A 127 6.88 7.99 6.00
CA CYS A 127 5.46 8.04 5.69
C CYS A 127 4.64 7.17 6.65
N SER A 128 3.55 7.74 7.13
CA SER A 128 2.48 7.07 7.88
C SER A 128 1.17 7.24 7.13
N MET A 129 0.14 6.47 7.46
CA MET A 129 -1.22 6.78 7.03
C MET A 129 -1.80 7.83 7.98
N ALA A 130 -2.77 8.62 7.52
CA ALA A 130 -3.57 9.45 8.42
C ALA A 130 -5.04 9.16 8.24
N ILE A 131 -5.78 9.36 9.32
CA ILE A 131 -7.23 9.41 9.32
C ILE A 131 -7.65 10.75 9.89
N SER A 132 -8.64 11.38 9.26
CA SER A 132 -9.25 12.60 9.75
C SER A 132 -10.76 12.59 9.53
N THR A 133 -11.51 13.26 10.40
CA THR A 133 -12.91 13.55 10.13
C THR A 133 -13.04 14.67 9.10
N THR A 134 -14.04 14.58 8.22
CA THR A 134 -14.31 15.64 7.23
C THR A 134 -15.05 16.83 7.84
N ASN A 135 -15.62 16.64 9.04
CA ASN A 135 -16.27 17.66 9.84
C ASN A 135 -15.57 17.69 11.19
N ALA A 136 -14.62 18.61 11.36
CA ALA A 136 -13.81 18.75 12.57
C ALA A 136 -14.70 18.70 13.83
N GLY A 137 -14.38 17.80 14.75
CA GLY A 137 -15.01 17.72 16.07
C GLY A 137 -16.39 17.05 16.17
N SER A 138 -16.86 16.29 15.17
CA SER A 138 -18.10 15.48 15.33
C SER A 138 -17.91 14.01 14.96
N LEU A 139 -17.82 13.16 15.98
CA LEU A 139 -17.76 11.70 15.81
C LEU A 139 -19.10 11.08 15.40
N VAL A 140 -20.23 11.73 15.68
CA VAL A 140 -21.57 11.13 15.52
C VAL A 140 -22.06 11.23 14.07
N ASN A 141 -21.91 12.40 13.46
CA ASN A 141 -22.36 12.69 12.09
C ASN A 141 -21.20 12.88 11.10
N GLY A 142 -19.96 12.57 11.51
CA GLY A 142 -18.78 12.69 10.69
C GLY A 142 -18.72 11.64 9.58
N ALA A 143 -18.30 12.06 8.39
CA ALA A 143 -17.59 11.19 7.47
C ALA A 143 -16.09 11.24 7.85
N PHE A 144 -15.36 10.19 7.52
CA PHE A 144 -13.91 10.14 7.71
C PHE A 144 -13.21 9.96 6.37
N ARG A 145 -11.95 10.41 6.34
CA ARG A 145 -11.02 10.19 5.25
C ARG A 145 -9.78 9.49 5.77
N ILE A 146 -9.23 8.59 4.97
CA ILE A 146 -7.95 7.94 5.23
C ILE A 146 -7.00 8.26 4.09
N THR A 147 -5.78 8.68 4.38
CA THR A 147 -4.79 9.06 3.38
C THR A 147 -3.49 8.28 3.49
N ALA A 148 -2.89 7.98 2.32
CA ALA A 148 -1.59 7.32 2.24
C ALA A 148 -0.83 7.75 0.98
N LYS A 149 0.48 8.01 1.10
CA LYS A 149 1.33 8.36 -0.05
C LYS A 149 1.48 7.18 -1.01
N GLN A 150 1.39 7.45 -2.30
CA GLN A 150 1.59 6.44 -3.35
C GLN A 150 3.08 6.27 -3.67
N PHE A 151 3.48 5.05 -4.05
CA PHE A 151 4.75 4.84 -4.74
C PHE A 151 4.68 5.41 -6.15
N LYS A 152 5.71 6.18 -6.53
CA LYS A 152 5.89 6.65 -7.90
C LYS A 152 6.10 5.46 -8.83
N ILE A 153 5.30 5.36 -9.90
CA ILE A 153 5.49 4.29 -10.89
C ILE A 153 6.69 4.64 -11.78
N ASN A 154 6.79 5.89 -12.23
CA ASN A 154 7.97 6.39 -12.92
C ASN A 154 8.69 7.45 -12.06
N PRO A 155 10.03 7.54 -12.13
CA PRO A 155 10.79 8.52 -11.34
C PRO A 155 10.42 9.98 -11.63
N ALA A 156 10.01 10.27 -12.87
CA ALA A 156 9.62 11.60 -13.32
C ALA A 156 8.19 11.99 -12.92
N ASP A 157 7.38 11.06 -12.41
CA ASP A 157 6.00 11.37 -12.02
C ASP A 157 5.98 12.28 -10.78
N VAL A 158 5.03 13.21 -10.75
CA VAL A 158 4.68 13.97 -9.54
C VAL A 158 4.10 12.99 -8.51
N GLY A 159 4.36 13.23 -7.23
CA GLY A 159 3.82 12.38 -6.17
C GLY A 159 2.29 12.41 -6.16
N ALA A 160 1.68 11.31 -5.72
CA ALA A 160 0.24 11.22 -5.53
C ALA A 160 -0.07 10.63 -4.15
N VAL A 161 -1.30 10.85 -3.69
CA VAL A 161 -1.84 10.39 -2.41
C VAL A 161 -3.11 9.62 -2.69
N PHE A 162 -3.25 8.42 -2.12
CA PHE A 162 -4.54 7.75 -2.06
C PHE A 162 -5.36 8.38 -0.94
N VAL A 163 -6.60 8.74 -1.25
CA VAL A 163 -7.56 9.29 -0.30
C VAL A 163 -8.80 8.41 -0.36
N PHE A 164 -9.05 7.66 0.71
CA PHE A 164 -10.31 6.96 0.90
C PHE A 164 -11.27 7.91 1.62
N ASP A 165 -12.43 8.16 1.04
CA ASP A 165 -13.52 8.91 1.64
C ASP A 165 -14.67 7.95 1.95
N SER A 166 -15.11 7.93 3.20
CA SER A 166 -16.20 7.04 3.64
C SER A 166 -17.52 7.20 2.88
N THR A 167 -17.73 8.31 2.17
CA THR A 167 -18.93 8.58 1.38
C THR A 167 -18.75 8.39 -0.12
N ARG A 168 -17.51 8.50 -0.62
CA ARG A 168 -17.21 8.51 -2.06
C ARG A 168 -16.23 7.43 -2.50
N GLY A 169 -15.76 6.57 -1.60
CA GLY A 169 -14.81 5.50 -1.93
C GLY A 169 -13.38 6.00 -2.09
N LEU A 170 -12.60 5.33 -2.94
CA LEU A 170 -11.15 5.54 -3.05
C LEU A 170 -10.80 6.46 -4.22
N TRP A 171 -9.95 7.45 -3.94
CA TRP A 171 -9.50 8.47 -4.89
C TRP A 171 -7.98 8.55 -4.90
N SER A 172 -7.43 9.01 -6.02
CA SER A 172 -6.02 9.33 -6.22
C SER A 172 -5.89 10.82 -6.45
N CYS A 173 -5.28 11.51 -5.50
CA CYS A 173 -5.10 12.96 -5.53
C CYS A 173 -3.63 13.32 -5.79
N PRO A 174 -3.36 14.44 -6.48
CA PRO A 174 -2.03 15.04 -6.55
C PRO A 174 -1.47 15.39 -5.15
N SER A 175 -0.14 15.41 -5.02
CA SER A 175 0.54 15.66 -3.73
C SER A 175 0.43 17.09 -3.18
N ASP A 176 0.04 18.05 -4.01
CA ASP A 176 -0.04 19.49 -3.71
C ASP A 176 -1.42 19.91 -3.16
N VAL A 177 -2.35 18.97 -3.03
CA VAL A 177 -3.73 19.24 -2.64
C VAL A 177 -3.96 18.89 -1.16
N ASN A 178 -4.65 19.76 -0.43
CA ASN A 178 -5.05 19.50 0.95
C ASN A 178 -6.20 18.49 1.00
N TYR A 179 -5.88 17.21 1.19
CA TYR A 179 -6.83 16.09 1.19
C TYR A 179 -7.86 16.13 2.32
N SER A 180 -7.64 16.91 3.39
CA SER A 180 -8.60 17.05 4.49
C SER A 180 -9.83 17.86 4.08
N THR A 181 -9.65 18.86 3.20
CA THR A 181 -10.71 19.81 2.82
C THR A 181 -11.01 19.86 1.32
N VAL A 182 -10.23 19.17 0.50
CA VAL A 182 -10.43 19.14 -0.95
C VAL A 182 -11.79 18.55 -1.33
N ASP A 183 -12.40 19.13 -2.36
CA ASP A 183 -13.41 18.45 -3.17
C ASP A 183 -12.75 17.40 -4.07
N LEU A 184 -12.92 16.13 -3.71
CA LEU A 184 -12.29 15.00 -4.39
C LEU A 184 -12.71 14.90 -5.86
N ALA A 185 -13.95 15.28 -6.18
CA ALA A 185 -14.48 15.13 -7.52
C ALA A 185 -13.85 16.10 -8.54
N SER A 186 -13.39 17.27 -8.10
CA SER A 186 -12.78 18.28 -8.98
C SER A 186 -11.28 18.11 -9.16
N SER A 187 -10.60 17.59 -8.12
CA SER A 187 -9.14 17.66 -8.00
C SER A 187 -8.46 16.29 -7.97
N CYS A 188 -9.23 15.21 -7.88
CA CYS A 188 -8.72 13.85 -7.78
C CYS A 188 -9.35 12.94 -8.83
N THR A 189 -8.68 11.82 -9.10
CA THR A 189 -9.20 10.78 -10.00
C THR A 189 -9.75 9.62 -9.18
N GLU A 190 -10.96 9.19 -9.48
CA GLU A 190 -11.56 8.01 -8.84
C GLU A 190 -10.73 6.76 -9.17
N VAL A 191 -10.47 5.94 -8.15
CA VAL A 191 -9.72 4.70 -8.30
C VAL A 191 -10.72 3.56 -8.40
N THR A 192 -11.05 3.18 -9.63
CA THR A 192 -11.78 1.93 -9.87
C THR A 192 -10.86 0.74 -9.63
N GLU A 193 -11.37 -0.30 -8.95
CA GLU A 193 -10.66 -1.56 -8.71
C GLU A 193 -10.26 -2.28 -10.01
#